data_AF-A0AA36G4U0-F1
#
_entry.id   AF-A0AA36G4U0-F1
#
_cell.length_a   1.000
_cell.length_b   1.000
_cell.length_c   1.000
_cell.angle_alpha   90.00
_cell.angle_beta   90.00
_cell.angle_gamma   90.00
#
_symmetry.space_group_name_H-M   'P 1'
#
loop_
_entity.id
_entity.type
_entity.pdbx_description
1 polymer ?
#
loop_
_entity_poly.entity_id
_entity_poly.type
_entity_poly.pdbx_seq_one_letter_code
_entity_poly.pdbx_strand_id
1 'polypeptide(L)'
;MRQHSLSSVRKLNELVHECNVQLAAFRHAVQGIGTAQDGASLRREVETAGRACYRACEAAKNCVLPQLRHEGVEFTRHASQFIGCVAAFVVEMKRCMALETTFSAPIEPCVTKTQVEAMESMLETLENLITVHFSTSESSPTDKVTPRRRRATSCRPTCVCSKLKTSYA
;
A
#
# COMPACT_ATOMS: atom_id res chain seq x y z
N MET A 1 17.21 14.60 -10.37
CA MET A 1 15.86 14.02 -10.15
C MET A 1 15.83 12.49 -10.24
N ARG A 2 16.30 11.84 -11.33
CA ARG A 2 16.25 10.36 -11.47
C ARG A 2 16.96 9.54 -10.37
N GLN A 3 18.10 10.01 -9.84
CA GLN A 3 18.84 9.28 -8.79
C GLN A 3 18.10 9.27 -7.44
N HIS A 4 17.43 10.37 -7.07
CA HIS A 4 16.64 10.44 -5.83
C HIS A 4 15.44 9.48 -5.88
N SER A 5 14.72 9.45 -7.01
CA SER A 5 13.57 8.54 -7.21
C SER A 5 13.96 7.07 -7.10
N LEU A 6 15.09 6.67 -7.70
CA LEU A 6 15.60 5.30 -7.57
C LEU A 6 16.00 4.95 -6.13
N SER A 7 16.51 5.93 -5.35
CA SER A 7 16.84 5.73 -3.93
C SER A 7 15.57 5.57 -3.08
N SER A 8 14.54 6.36 -3.34
CA SER A 8 13.23 6.28 -2.67
C SER A 8 12.56 4.91 -2.87
N VAL A 9 12.54 4.43 -4.11
CA VAL A 9 11.96 3.12 -4.48
C VAL A 9 12.67 1.98 -3.75
N ARG A 10 14.02 1.98 -3.77
CA ARG A 10 14.81 0.94 -3.08
C ARG A 10 14.57 0.94 -1.58
N LYS A 11 14.61 2.14 -0.96
CA LYS A 11 14.36 2.30 0.47
C LYS A 11 12.96 1.79 0.84
N LEU A 12 11.93 2.14 0.07
CA LEU A 12 10.59 1.65 0.33
C LEU A 12 10.53 0.12 0.20
N ASN A 13 11.11 -0.45 -0.85
CA ASN A 13 11.15 -1.90 -1.03
C ASN A 13 11.82 -2.63 0.15
N GLU A 14 12.93 -2.11 0.67
CA GLU A 14 13.61 -2.64 1.86
C GLU A 14 12.71 -2.57 3.11
N LEU A 15 12.03 -1.44 3.31
CA LEU A 15 11.09 -1.28 4.43
C LEU A 15 9.89 -2.22 4.31
N VAL A 16 9.35 -2.43 3.11
CA VAL A 16 8.27 -3.39 2.87
C VAL A 16 8.74 -4.82 3.12
N HIS A 17 9.95 -5.17 2.71
CA HIS A 17 10.54 -6.47 3.01
C HIS A 17 10.65 -6.69 4.52
N GLU A 18 11.16 -5.71 5.26
CA GLU A 18 11.24 -5.76 6.72
C GLU A 18 9.87 -5.94 7.37
N CYS A 19 8.84 -5.18 6.95
CA CYS A 19 7.47 -5.37 7.43
C CYS A 19 6.98 -6.81 7.25
N ASN A 20 7.25 -7.42 6.09
CA ASN A 20 6.85 -8.80 5.81
C ASN A 20 7.59 -9.81 6.68
N VAL A 21 8.90 -9.62 6.91
CA VAL A 21 9.70 -10.48 7.80
C VAL A 21 9.14 -10.41 9.23
N GLN A 22 8.88 -9.21 9.74
CA GLN A 22 8.34 -9.04 11.10
C GLN A 22 6.92 -9.57 11.24
N LEU A 23 6.08 -9.42 10.21
CA LEU A 23 4.74 -10.01 10.18
C LEU A 23 4.80 -11.54 10.20
N ALA A 24 5.74 -12.15 9.46
CA ALA A 24 5.93 -13.60 9.47
C ALA A 24 6.36 -14.10 10.84
N ALA A 25 7.30 -13.41 11.50
CA ALA A 25 7.72 -13.73 12.86
C ALA A 25 6.56 -13.61 13.87
N PHE A 26 5.76 -12.54 13.77
CA PHE A 26 4.59 -12.35 14.62
C PHE A 26 3.56 -13.46 14.43
N ARG A 27 3.23 -13.81 13.18
CA ARG A 27 2.33 -14.93 12.85
C ARG A 27 2.80 -16.24 13.44
N HIS A 28 4.10 -16.53 13.31
CA HIS A 28 4.69 -17.76 13.83
C HIS A 28 4.54 -17.85 15.36
N ALA A 29 4.86 -16.77 16.08
CA ALA A 29 4.70 -16.74 17.54
C ALA A 29 3.22 -16.87 17.96
N VAL A 30 2.29 -16.14 17.31
CA VAL A 30 0.85 -16.17 17.66
C VAL A 30 0.25 -17.57 17.44
N GLN A 31 0.75 -18.36 16.49
CA GLN A 31 0.30 -19.75 16.29
C GLN A 31 0.55 -20.67 17.49
N GLY A 32 1.51 -20.34 18.37
CA GLY A 32 1.77 -21.15 19.56
C GLY A 32 0.76 -20.94 20.69
N ILE A 33 -0.06 -19.88 20.65
CA ILE A 33 -1.06 -19.60 21.69
C ILE A 33 -2.14 -20.70 21.69
N GLY A 34 -2.46 -21.24 22.87
CA GLY A 34 -3.37 -22.37 23.05
C GLY A 34 -2.75 -23.74 22.77
N THR A 35 -1.44 -23.82 22.51
CA THR A 35 -0.71 -25.09 22.30
C THR A 35 0.09 -25.49 23.54
N ALA A 36 0.77 -26.63 23.50
CA ALA A 36 1.69 -27.06 24.57
C ALA A 36 2.89 -26.11 24.79
N GLN A 37 3.18 -25.24 23.82
CA GLN A 37 4.24 -24.22 23.92
C GLN A 37 3.75 -22.92 24.56
N ASP A 38 2.45 -22.81 24.84
CA ASP A 38 1.85 -21.61 25.38
C ASP A 38 2.25 -21.39 26.84
N GLY A 39 3.18 -20.46 27.04
CA GLY A 39 3.69 -20.06 28.34
C GLY A 39 4.37 -18.70 28.28
N ALA A 40 4.88 -18.22 29.41
CA ALA A 40 5.44 -16.88 29.54
C ALA A 40 6.53 -16.54 28.50
N SER A 41 7.34 -17.53 28.10
CA SER A 41 8.36 -17.35 27.07
C SER A 41 7.76 -17.03 25.71
N LEU A 42 6.82 -17.84 25.24
CA LEU A 42 6.13 -17.62 23.96
C LEU A 42 5.38 -16.29 23.98
N ARG A 43 4.70 -15.96 25.08
CA ARG A 43 3.94 -14.71 25.18
C ARG A 43 4.83 -13.47 25.06
N ARG A 44 6.01 -13.51 25.69
CA ARG A 44 7.04 -12.47 25.50
C ARG A 44 7.55 -12.40 24.05
N GLU A 45 7.65 -13.54 23.37
CA GLU A 45 8.03 -13.60 21.97
C GLU A 45 6.96 -12.95 21.07
N VAL A 46 5.68 -13.28 21.29
CA VAL A 46 4.53 -12.67 20.60
C VAL A 46 4.55 -11.14 20.76
N GLU A 47 4.67 -10.66 22.00
CA GLU A 47 4.73 -9.24 22.32
C GLU A 47 5.93 -8.55 21.64
N THR A 48 7.09 -9.21 21.63
CA THR A 48 8.31 -8.67 21.00
C THR A 48 8.20 -8.61 19.49
N ALA A 49 7.71 -9.67 18.85
CA ALA A 49 7.48 -9.72 17.41
C ALA A 49 6.40 -8.71 16.98
N GLY A 50 5.32 -8.57 17.75
CA GLY A 50 4.26 -7.60 17.51
C GLY A 50 4.79 -6.16 17.54
N ARG A 51 5.60 -5.81 18.55
CA ARG A 51 6.27 -4.49 18.61
C ARG A 51 7.23 -4.26 17.46
N ALA A 52 7.98 -5.27 17.04
CA ALA A 52 8.90 -5.15 15.91
C ALA A 52 8.13 -4.87 14.61
N CYS A 53 7.05 -5.61 14.36
CA CYS A 53 6.16 -5.42 13.21
C CYS A 53 5.51 -4.03 13.21
N TYR A 54 5.03 -3.56 14.36
CA TYR A 54 4.49 -2.20 14.51
C TYR A 54 5.52 -1.13 14.14
N ARG A 55 6.75 -1.23 14.67
CA ARG A 55 7.83 -0.28 14.36
C ARG A 55 8.24 -0.30 12.88
N ALA A 56 8.27 -1.47 12.26
CA ALA A 56 8.54 -1.59 10.83
C ALA A 56 7.46 -0.87 9.99
N CYS A 57 6.18 -1.04 10.35
CA CYS A 57 5.07 -0.36 9.69
C CYS A 57 5.16 1.17 9.84
N GLU A 58 5.46 1.67 11.05
CA GLU A 58 5.69 3.11 11.28
C GLU A 58 6.82 3.67 10.41
N ALA A 59 7.94 2.95 10.31
CA ALA A 59 9.08 3.36 9.48
C ALA A 59 8.72 3.41 8.00
N ALA A 60 8.00 2.40 7.50
CA ALA A 60 7.51 2.34 6.12
C ALA A 60 6.50 3.46 5.82
N LYS A 61 5.53 3.69 6.70
CA LYS A 61 4.56 4.80 6.58
C LYS A 61 5.26 6.15 6.40
N ASN A 62 6.26 6.43 7.24
CA ASN A 62 6.99 7.70 7.18
C ASN A 62 7.80 7.86 5.88
N CYS A 63 8.07 6.78 5.15
CA CYS A 63 8.66 6.82 3.81
C CYS A 63 7.62 7.05 2.70
N VAL A 64 6.41 6.48 2.83
CA VAL A 64 5.36 6.53 1.82
C VAL A 64 4.67 7.89 1.75
N LEU A 65 4.26 8.42 2.90
CA LEU A 65 3.43 9.65 2.96
C LEU A 65 4.01 10.85 2.21
N PRO A 66 5.33 11.16 2.30
CA PRO A 66 5.88 12.35 1.63
C PRO A 66 6.06 12.19 0.13
N GLN A 67 6.09 10.96 -0.39
CA GLN A 67 6.64 10.64 -1.70
C GLN A 67 5.58 10.18 -2.71
N LEU A 68 4.41 9.74 -2.25
CA LEU A 68 3.36 9.16 -3.10
C LEU A 68 2.87 10.10 -4.22
N ARG A 69 2.98 11.43 -4.06
CA ARG A 69 2.59 12.40 -5.11
C ARG A 69 3.67 12.65 -6.17
N HIS A 70 4.91 12.28 -5.89
CA HIS A 70 6.08 12.71 -6.67
C HIS A 70 6.82 11.54 -7.34
N GLU A 71 6.61 10.32 -6.85
CA GLU A 71 7.26 9.13 -7.35
C GLU A 71 6.42 8.41 -8.42
N GLY A 72 7.08 7.57 -9.23
CA GLY A 72 6.47 6.86 -10.35
C GLY A 72 5.83 5.51 -9.98
N VAL A 73 5.37 4.80 -11.01
CA VAL A 73 4.61 3.54 -10.91
C VAL A 73 5.23 2.48 -9.98
N GLU A 74 6.55 2.29 -10.02
CA GLU A 74 7.23 1.30 -9.16
C GLU A 74 7.14 1.65 -7.67
N PHE A 75 7.18 2.94 -7.32
CA PHE A 75 6.98 3.37 -5.94
C PHE A 75 5.55 3.09 -5.48
N THR A 76 4.57 3.45 -6.31
CA THR A 76 3.14 3.20 -6.03
C THR A 76 2.88 1.71 -5.86
N ARG A 77 3.52 0.85 -6.67
CA ARG A 77 3.44 -0.61 -6.51
C ARG A 77 3.93 -1.08 -5.14
N HIS A 78 5.09 -0.62 -4.69
CA HIS A 78 5.60 -0.97 -3.36
C HIS A 78 4.74 -0.38 -2.24
N ALA A 79 4.16 0.81 -2.43
CA ALA A 79 3.20 1.37 -1.49
C ALA A 79 1.92 0.51 -1.40
N SER A 80 1.41 -0.03 -2.51
CA SER A 80 0.28 -0.98 -2.48
C SER A 80 0.64 -2.28 -1.74
N GLN A 81 1.86 -2.80 -1.95
CA GLN A 81 2.35 -3.97 -1.22
C GLN A 81 2.44 -3.70 0.28
N PHE A 82 2.92 -2.51 0.66
CA PHE A 82 2.96 -2.07 2.04
C PHE A 82 1.57 -2.04 2.68
N ILE A 83 0.57 -1.46 2.00
CA ILE A 83 -0.83 -1.42 2.45
C ILE A 83 -1.34 -2.84 2.73
N GLY A 84 -1.10 -3.77 1.81
CA GLY A 84 -1.45 -5.18 2.00
C GLY A 84 -0.78 -5.80 3.22
N CYS A 85 0.47 -5.46 3.50
CA CYS A 85 1.19 -5.91 4.69
C CYS A 85 0.58 -5.36 5.99
N VAL A 86 0.21 -4.07 6.02
CA VAL A 86 -0.46 -3.45 7.18
C VAL A 86 -1.82 -4.10 7.43
N ALA A 87 -2.63 -4.30 6.38
CA ALA A 87 -3.92 -4.98 6.49
C ALA A 87 -3.77 -6.40 7.06
N ALA A 88 -2.78 -7.15 6.55
CA ALA A 88 -2.47 -8.49 7.02
C ALA A 88 -2.01 -8.50 8.50
N PHE A 89 -1.30 -7.46 8.95
CA PHE A 89 -0.90 -7.32 10.34
C PHE A 89 -2.08 -6.99 11.26
N VAL A 90 -2.98 -6.08 10.87
CA VAL A 90 -4.22 -5.78 11.63
C VAL A 90 -5.06 -7.04 11.86
N VAL A 91 -5.23 -7.85 10.82
CA VAL A 91 -5.95 -9.14 10.93
C VAL A 91 -5.26 -10.05 11.95
N GLU A 92 -3.94 -10.13 11.91
CA GLU A 92 -3.17 -10.98 12.82
C GLU A 92 -3.22 -10.48 14.27
N MET A 93 -3.20 -9.15 14.48
CA MET A 93 -3.35 -8.56 15.80
C MET A 93 -4.72 -8.87 16.42
N LYS A 94 -5.79 -8.80 15.62
CA LYS A 94 -7.13 -9.21 16.05
C LYS A 94 -7.20 -10.71 16.36
N ARG A 95 -6.53 -11.54 15.56
CA ARG A 95 -6.40 -12.99 15.83
C ARG A 95 -5.70 -13.24 17.15
N CYS A 96 -4.60 -12.53 17.42
CA CYS A 96 -3.90 -12.59 18.70
C CYS A 96 -4.85 -12.28 19.85
N MET A 97 -5.53 -11.13 19.83
CA MET A 97 -6.49 -10.75 20.89
C MET A 97 -7.57 -11.81 21.13
N ALA A 98 -8.14 -12.39 20.08
CA ALA A 98 -9.15 -13.44 20.20
C ALA A 98 -8.58 -14.71 20.86
N LEU A 99 -7.34 -15.09 20.52
CA LEU A 99 -6.65 -16.21 21.13
C LEU A 99 -6.29 -15.94 22.59
N GLU A 100 -5.81 -14.74 22.94
CA GLU A 100 -5.52 -14.39 24.34
C GLU A 100 -6.77 -14.35 25.22
N THR A 101 -7.91 -13.99 24.63
CA THR A 101 -9.21 -14.05 25.31
C THR A 101 -9.63 -15.50 25.57
N THR A 102 -9.40 -16.40 24.62
CA THR A 102 -9.76 -17.82 24.72
C THR A 102 -8.82 -18.60 25.64
N PHE A 103 -7.52 -18.32 25.53
CA PHE A 103 -6.43 -18.94 26.29
C PHE A 103 -5.81 -17.89 27.20
N SER A 104 -6.54 -17.51 28.24
CA SER A 104 -6.12 -16.47 29.17
C SER A 104 -4.91 -16.91 29.98
N ALA A 105 -3.95 -16.00 30.13
CA ALA A 105 -2.78 -16.16 30.97
C ALA A 105 -2.71 -14.99 31.96
N PRO A 106 -2.14 -15.17 33.18
CA PRO A 106 -2.05 -14.13 34.20
C PRO A 106 -0.90 -13.15 33.90
N ILE A 107 -0.88 -12.61 32.68
CA ILE A 107 0.11 -11.66 32.16
C ILE A 107 -0.62 -10.57 31.38
N GLU A 108 0.06 -9.46 31.13
CA GLU A 108 -0.49 -8.42 30.27
C GLU A 108 -0.71 -8.95 28.84
N PRO A 109 -1.78 -8.50 28.15
CA PRO A 109 -2.03 -8.87 26.76
C PRO A 109 -0.85 -8.50 25.87
N CYS A 110 -0.45 -9.42 24.99
CA CYS A 110 0.63 -9.17 24.02
C CYS A 110 0.24 -8.09 23.01
N VAL A 111 -1.07 -7.97 22.73
CA VAL A 111 -1.64 -6.93 21.86
C VAL A 111 -2.83 -6.26 22.55
N THR A 112 -2.80 -4.93 22.60
CA THR A 112 -3.88 -4.13 23.16
C THR A 112 -4.85 -3.64 22.08
N LYS A 113 -6.10 -3.38 22.47
CA LYS A 113 -7.10 -2.79 21.59
C LYS A 113 -6.63 -1.45 20.99
N THR A 114 -6.00 -0.61 21.80
CA THR A 114 -5.47 0.69 21.38
C THR A 114 -4.40 0.57 20.29
N GLN A 115 -3.54 -0.46 20.36
CA GLN A 115 -2.56 -0.72 19.30
C GLN A 115 -3.24 -1.16 17.99
N VAL A 116 -4.32 -1.96 18.08
CA VAL A 116 -5.10 -2.34 16.89
C VAL A 116 -5.76 -1.12 16.26
N GLU A 117 -6.44 -0.30 17.05
CA GLU A 117 -7.10 0.93 16.58
C GLU A 117 -6.10 1.89 15.91
N ALA A 118 -4.88 2.01 16.46
CA ALA A 118 -3.82 2.81 15.85
C ALA A 118 -3.38 2.27 14.48
N MET A 119 -3.23 0.96 14.34
CA MET A 119 -2.86 0.32 13.07
C MET A 119 -4.00 0.38 12.03
N GLU A 120 -5.26 0.29 12.47
CA GLU A 120 -6.43 0.50 11.61
C GLU A 120 -6.48 1.93 11.06
N SER A 121 -6.24 2.93 11.92
CA SER A 121 -6.17 4.33 11.49
C SER A 121 -5.03 4.59 10.50
N MET A 122 -3.87 3.93 10.70
CA MET A 122 -2.78 3.95 9.72
C MET A 122 -3.23 3.37 8.38
N LEU A 123 -3.87 2.20 8.40
CA LEU A 123 -4.32 1.52 7.19
C LEU A 123 -5.28 2.39 6.40
N GLU A 124 -6.31 2.92 7.06
CA GLU A 124 -7.29 3.83 6.46
C GLU A 124 -6.61 5.05 5.82
N THR A 125 -5.64 5.65 6.52
CA THR A 125 -4.88 6.78 5.99
C THR A 125 -4.15 6.42 4.70
N LEU A 126 -3.50 5.26 4.65
CA LEU A 126 -2.76 4.80 3.47
C LEU A 126 -3.68 4.45 2.30
N GLU A 127 -4.82 3.79 2.57
CA GLU A 127 -5.84 3.44 1.57
C GLU A 127 -6.48 4.68 0.95
N ASN A 128 -6.79 5.69 1.77
CA ASN A 128 -7.31 6.97 1.30
C ASN A 128 -6.28 7.68 0.41
N LEU A 129 -5.01 7.70 0.81
CA LEU A 129 -3.95 8.33 0.03
C LEU A 129 -3.72 7.67 -1.31
N ILE A 130 -3.70 6.34 -1.38
CA ILE A 130 -3.50 5.65 -2.64
C ILE A 130 -4.71 5.80 -3.56
N THR A 131 -5.93 5.83 -3.00
CA THR A 131 -7.16 6.11 -3.75
C THR A 131 -7.13 7.51 -4.37
N VAL A 132 -6.74 8.52 -3.59
CA VAL A 132 -6.59 9.90 -4.08
C VAL A 132 -5.51 9.97 -5.16
N HIS A 133 -4.38 9.30 -4.97
CA HIS A 133 -3.32 9.24 -5.98
C HIS A 133 -3.85 8.67 -7.31
N PHE A 134 -4.52 7.51 -7.30
CA PHE A 134 -5.07 6.93 -8.53
C PHE A 134 -6.19 7.79 -9.15
N SER A 135 -7.02 8.45 -8.34
CA SER A 135 -8.10 9.32 -8.84
C SER A 135 -7.59 10.63 -9.45
N THR A 136 -6.39 11.09 -9.06
CA THR A 136 -5.82 12.39 -9.51
C THR A 136 -4.65 12.24 -10.48
N SER A 137 -4.10 11.03 -10.64
CA SER A 137 -3.02 10.72 -11.58
C SER A 137 -3.50 10.33 -12.98
N GLU A 138 -4.82 10.30 -13.23
CA GLU A 138 -5.32 10.27 -14.60
C GLU A 138 -4.89 11.55 -15.32
N SER A 139 -4.04 11.38 -16.34
CA SER A 139 -3.66 12.45 -17.26
C SER A 139 -4.91 13.15 -17.80
N SER A 140 -4.91 14.49 -17.79
CA SER A 140 -5.91 15.31 -18.47
C SER A 140 -6.20 14.74 -19.87
N PRO A 141 -7.48 14.69 -20.33
CA PRO A 141 -7.84 14.14 -21.64
C PRO A 141 -7.05 14.75 -22.81
N THR A 142 -6.44 15.91 -22.60
CA THR A 142 -5.59 16.64 -23.54
C THR A 142 -4.30 15.91 -23.90
N ASP A 143 -3.73 15.04 -23.04
CA ASP A 143 -2.48 14.33 -23.32
C ASP A 143 -2.68 13.03 -24.12
N LYS A 144 -3.91 12.51 -24.18
CA LYS A 144 -4.27 11.32 -24.97
C LYS A 144 -4.57 11.66 -26.44
N VAL A 145 -4.63 12.94 -26.79
CA VAL A 145 -4.74 13.37 -28.19
C VAL A 145 -3.33 13.56 -28.74
N THR A 146 -2.75 12.49 -29.29
CA THR A 146 -1.64 12.68 -30.24
C THR A 146 -2.11 13.68 -31.29
N PRO A 147 -1.43 14.83 -31.51
CA PRO A 147 -1.78 15.72 -32.60
C PRO A 147 -1.60 14.91 -33.87
N ARG A 148 -2.69 14.41 -34.44
CA ARG A 148 -2.65 13.73 -35.73
C ARG A 148 -2.21 14.80 -36.71
N ARG A 149 -0.93 14.82 -37.07
CA ARG A 149 -0.41 15.63 -38.18
C ARG A 149 -1.34 15.35 -39.36
N ARG A 150 -2.17 16.32 -39.73
CA ARG A 150 -2.89 16.28 -41.01
C ARG A 150 -1.79 16.24 -42.06
N ARG A 151 -1.46 15.05 -42.58
CA ARG A 151 -0.71 14.95 -43.83
C ARG A 151 -1.59 15.61 -44.87
N ALA A 152 -1.24 16.84 -45.24
CA ALA A 152 -1.76 17.47 -46.42
C ALA A 152 -1.27 16.66 -47.62
N THR A 153 -2.09 15.71 -48.07
CA THR A 153 -1.90 15.04 -49.35
C THR A 153 -3.26 14.54 -49.80
N SER A 154 -3.85 15.28 -50.75
CA SER A 154 -4.73 14.78 -51.80
C SER A 154 -5.76 13.72 -51.36
N CYS A 155 -7.01 14.15 -51.15
CA CYS A 155 -8.13 13.23 -51.35
C CYS A 155 -8.07 12.72 -52.79
N ARG A 156 -8.17 11.40 -52.98
CA ARG A 156 -8.32 10.80 -54.32
C ARG A 156 -9.53 11.42 -55.03
N PRO A 157 -9.52 11.54 -56.38
CA PRO A 157 -10.60 12.15 -57.17
C PRO A 157 -11.98 11.52 -56.95
N THR A 158 -12.05 10.30 -56.41
CA THR A 158 -13.28 9.57 -56.10
C THR A 158 -13.79 9.78 -54.67
N CYS A 159 -13.17 10.63 -53.84
CA CYS A 159 -13.76 10.98 -52.56
C CYS A 159 -15.04 11.81 -52.76
N VAL A 160 -16.15 11.35 -52.19
CA VAL A 160 -17.46 12.04 -52.11
C VAL A 160 -17.42 13.32 -51.24
N CYS A 161 -16.22 13.74 -50.83
CA CYS A 161 -15.91 14.92 -50.02
C CYS A 161 -16.33 16.26 -50.66
N SER A 162 -16.62 16.32 -51.96
CA SER A 162 -16.71 17.55 -52.76
C SER A 162 -18.13 18.13 -52.94
N LYS A 163 -19.13 17.72 -52.14
CA LYS A 163 -20.49 18.32 -52.22
C LYS A 163 -21.06 18.89 -50.93
N LEU A 164 -20.22 19.30 -49.98
CA LEU A 164 -20.66 20.25 -48.95
C LEU A 164 -20.43 21.67 -49.47
N LYS A 165 -21.37 22.16 -50.29
CA LYS A 165 -21.53 23.60 -50.51
C LYS A 165 -21.89 24.23 -49.16
N THR A 166 -21.03 25.10 -48.66
CA THR A 166 -21.36 26.03 -47.59
C THR A 166 -22.39 27.03 -48.12
N SER A 167 -23.66 26.84 -47.78
CA SER A 167 -24.65 27.92 -47.86
C SER A 167 -24.65 28.66 -46.53
N TYR A 168 -23.99 29.81 -46.50
CA TYR A 168 -24.35 30.91 -45.62
C TYR A 168 -25.27 31.82 -46.43
N ALA A 169 -26.51 31.96 -45.98
CA ALA A 169 -27.36 33.13 -46.12
C ALA A 169 -28.30 33.12 -44.91
#